data_AF-A0A977XCE0-F1
#
_entry.id   AF-A0A977XCE0-F1
#
_cell.length_a   1.000
_cell.length_b   1.000
_cell.length_c   1.000
_cell.angle_alpha   90.00
_cell.angle_beta   90.00
_cell.angle_gamma   90.00
#
_symmetry.space_group_name_H-M   'P 1'
#
loop_
_entity.id
_entity.type
_entity.pdbx_description
1 polymer ?
#
loop_
_entity_poly.entity_id
_entity_poly.type
_entity_poly.pdbx_seq_one_letter_code
_entity_poly.pdbx_strand_id
1 'polypeptide(L)'
;MMQSSLLTMLWIMIFSIIMFMILQNNLSIMQLIFNLLIMTIFTCMIMTNLSSLSLYAFMMFLMIIGGLIILFMMFLSLISNQYMNFNLKKIYLMIFINILMLTIFKFTPLTNYLMNNLIINNFNWLIFMNMSIEMIKSSYYFININQTYLYPTNLIFIFLMMFLLIILILVTKICLINSKPLRSIKK
;
A
#
# COMPACT_ATOMS: atom_id res chain seq x y z
N MET A 1 3.41 23.49 2.93
CA MET A 1 2.02 23.38 2.41
C MET A 1 1.78 22.13 1.57
N MET A 2 2.61 21.83 0.55
CA MET A 2 2.40 20.62 -0.27
C MET A 2 2.64 19.31 0.51
N GLN A 3 3.65 19.27 1.40
CA GLN A 3 3.91 18.11 2.25
C GLN A 3 2.83 17.91 3.33
N SER A 4 2.31 19.00 3.90
CA SER A 4 1.19 18.94 4.84
C SER A 4 -0.10 18.48 4.14
N SER A 5 -0.34 18.89 2.89
CA SER A 5 -1.46 18.36 2.11
C SER A 5 -1.31 16.86 1.81
N LEU A 6 -0.11 16.38 1.49
CA LEU A 6 0.14 14.95 1.28
C LEU A 6 -0.09 14.13 2.55
N LEU A 7 0.37 14.63 3.71
CA LEU A 7 0.07 14.02 5.01
C LEU A 7 -1.43 13.99 5.28
N THR A 8 -2.15 15.10 5.08
CA THR A 8 -3.61 15.09 5.26
C THR A 8 -4.28 14.06 4.35
N MET A 9 -3.82 13.91 3.10
CA MET A 9 -4.34 12.88 2.20
C MET A 9 -4.09 11.47 2.75
N LEU A 10 -2.89 11.15 3.25
CA LEU A 10 -2.60 9.84 3.87
C LEU A 10 -3.52 9.52 5.05
N TRP A 11 -3.75 10.50 5.93
CA TRP A 11 -4.61 10.31 7.11
C TRP A 11 -6.07 10.07 6.72
N ILE A 12 -6.57 10.80 5.72
CA ILE A 12 -7.91 10.60 5.16
C ILE A 12 -8.03 9.20 4.55
N MET A 13 -6.99 8.72 3.85
CA MET A 13 -6.98 7.38 3.27
C MET A 13 -7.07 6.29 4.33
N ILE A 14 -6.24 6.35 5.38
CA ILE A 14 -6.28 5.37 6.48
C ILE A 14 -7.64 5.37 7.16
N PHE A 15 -8.20 6.55 7.42
CA PHE A 15 -9.50 6.66 8.09
C PHE A 15 -10.64 6.08 7.24
N SER A 16 -10.65 6.35 5.93
CA SER A 16 -11.68 5.82 5.02
C SER A 16 -11.69 4.29 4.96
N ILE A 17 -10.53 3.63 5.06
CA ILE A 17 -10.45 2.16 5.12
C ILE A 17 -11.06 1.63 6.40
N ILE A 18 -10.67 2.21 7.54
CA ILE A 18 -11.15 1.75 8.85
C ILE A 18 -12.68 1.84 8.88
N MET A 19 -13.24 2.95 8.39
CA MET A 19 -14.69 3.12 8.31
C MET A 19 -15.34 2.13 7.34
N PHE A 20 -14.69 1.80 6.21
CA PHE A 20 -15.20 0.79 5.27
C PHE A 20 -15.27 -0.60 5.90
N MET A 21 -14.23 -0.98 6.63
CA MET A 21 -14.17 -2.26 7.35
C MET A 21 -15.22 -2.34 8.46
N ILE A 22 -15.46 -1.24 9.19
CA ILE A 22 -16.46 -1.20 10.27
C ILE A 22 -17.89 -1.29 9.72
N LEU A 23 -18.19 -0.61 8.62
CA LEU A 23 -19.58 -0.52 8.11
C LEU A 23 -20.03 -1.74 7.31
N GLN A 24 -19.09 -2.54 6.83
CA GLN A 24 -19.37 -3.78 6.10
C GLN A 24 -19.04 -5.01 6.96
N ASN A 25 -20.02 -5.43 7.77
CA ASN A 25 -19.90 -6.62 8.62
C ASN A 25 -19.69 -7.93 7.83
N ASN A 26 -20.20 -8.01 6.59
CA ASN A 26 -20.06 -9.15 5.70
C ASN A 26 -19.44 -8.70 4.38
N LEU A 27 -18.13 -8.41 4.41
CA LEU A 27 -17.37 -8.08 3.21
C LEU A 27 -17.26 -9.31 2.32
N SER A 28 -17.72 -9.20 1.07
CA SER A 28 -17.39 -10.22 0.07
C SER A 28 -15.89 -10.17 -0.22
N ILE A 29 -15.29 -11.32 -0.53
CA ILE A 29 -13.85 -11.40 -0.85
C ILE A 29 -13.51 -10.47 -2.03
N MET A 30 -14.43 -10.30 -2.98
CA MET A 30 -14.28 -9.35 -4.09
C MET A 30 -14.17 -7.91 -3.55
N GLN A 31 -15.08 -7.48 -2.66
CA GLN A 31 -15.04 -6.12 -2.08
C GLN A 31 -13.71 -5.82 -1.39
N LEU A 32 -13.16 -6.80 -0.68
CA LEU A 32 -11.84 -6.69 -0.05
C LEU A 32 -10.71 -6.52 -1.07
N ILE A 33 -10.69 -7.34 -2.12
CA ILE A 33 -9.67 -7.24 -3.18
C ILE A 33 -9.77 -5.90 -3.91
N PHE A 34 -10.98 -5.44 -4.21
CA PHE A 34 -11.21 -4.16 -4.86
C PHE A 34 -10.76 -2.98 -3.99
N ASN A 35 -11.04 -3.04 -2.68
CA ASN A 35 -10.58 -2.03 -1.74
C ASN A 35 -9.03 -1.99 -1.69
N LEU A 36 -8.39 -3.16 -1.61
CA LEU A 36 -6.92 -3.27 -1.63
C LEU A 36 -6.33 -2.67 -2.91
N LEU A 37 -6.90 -2.95 -4.08
CA LEU A 37 -6.44 -2.37 -5.35
C LEU A 37 -6.50 -0.84 -5.33
N ILE A 38 -7.63 -0.27 -4.92
CA ILE A 38 -7.79 1.19 -4.81
C ILE A 38 -6.71 1.79 -3.90
N MET A 39 -6.48 1.20 -2.73
CA MET A 39 -5.48 1.70 -1.78
C MET A 39 -4.06 1.65 -2.33
N THR A 40 -3.73 0.60 -3.08
CA THR A 40 -2.38 0.45 -3.65
C THR A 40 -2.12 1.49 -4.74
N ILE A 41 -3.12 1.81 -5.56
CA ILE A 41 -3.01 2.88 -6.56
C ILE A 41 -2.81 4.23 -5.87
N PHE A 42 -3.61 4.53 -4.83
CA PHE A 42 -3.50 5.80 -4.12
C PHE A 42 -2.19 5.96 -3.34
N THR A 43 -1.70 4.90 -2.70
CA THR A 43 -0.41 4.94 -2.01
C THR A 43 0.74 5.15 -3.00
N CYS A 44 0.69 4.53 -4.18
CA CYS A 44 1.67 4.78 -5.24
C CYS A 44 1.63 6.24 -5.70
N MET A 45 0.44 6.82 -5.92
CA MET A 45 0.30 8.24 -6.30
C MET A 45 0.87 9.20 -5.24
N ILE A 46 0.76 8.86 -3.96
CA ILE A 46 1.36 9.67 -2.88
C ILE A 46 2.88 9.55 -2.90
N MET A 47 3.41 8.34 -3.11
CA MET A 47 4.85 8.08 -3.15
C MET A 47 5.52 8.71 -4.38
N THR A 48 4.85 8.77 -5.53
CA THR A 48 5.37 9.45 -6.73
C THR A 48 5.51 10.96 -6.53
N ASN A 49 4.66 11.57 -5.69
CA ASN A 49 4.74 13.00 -5.39
C ASN A 49 5.95 13.35 -4.50
N LEU A 50 6.59 12.36 -3.86
CA LEU A 50 7.89 12.51 -3.22
C LEU A 50 8.96 12.25 -4.29
N SER A 51 9.44 13.31 -4.92
CA SER A 51 10.30 13.28 -6.13
C SER A 51 11.52 12.34 -6.05
N SER A 52 12.04 12.09 -4.85
CA SER A 52 13.18 11.18 -4.60
C SER A 52 12.84 9.68 -4.65
N LEU A 53 11.57 9.30 -4.53
CA LEU A 53 11.12 7.90 -4.37
C LEU A 53 10.30 7.37 -5.57
N SER A 54 10.23 8.13 -6.65
CA SER A 54 9.38 7.82 -7.82
C SER A 54 9.64 6.43 -8.41
N LEU A 55 10.91 6.04 -8.59
CA LEU A 55 11.27 4.70 -9.10
C LEU A 55 10.83 3.56 -8.18
N TYR A 56 10.98 3.74 -6.86
CA TYR A 56 10.51 2.77 -5.88
C TYR A 56 8.98 2.68 -5.89
N ALA A 57 8.27 3.81 -6.05
CA ALA A 57 6.83 3.83 -6.20
C ALA A 57 6.37 3.04 -7.43
N PHE A 58 7.08 3.17 -8.56
CA PHE A 58 6.79 2.37 -9.77
C PHE A 58 7.05 0.87 -9.58
N MET A 59 8.15 0.48 -8.93
CA MET A 59 8.42 -0.95 -8.64
C MET A 59 7.37 -1.55 -7.69
N MET A 60 6.96 -0.80 -6.66
CA MET A 60 5.88 -1.20 -5.75
C MET A 60 4.54 -1.34 -6.46
N PHE A 61 4.20 -0.40 -7.35
CA PHE A 61 2.98 -0.45 -8.16
C PHE A 61 2.92 -1.75 -8.98
N LEU A 62 3.99 -2.07 -9.71
CA LEU A 62 4.06 -3.26 -10.55
C LEU A 62 3.94 -4.55 -9.74
N MET A 63 4.70 -4.67 -8.65
CA MET A 63 4.71 -5.87 -7.82
C MET A 63 3.36 -6.12 -7.15
N ILE A 64 2.75 -5.07 -6.58
CA ILE A 64 1.50 -5.23 -5.82
C ILE A 64 0.31 -5.45 -6.76
N ILE A 65 0.21 -4.71 -7.87
CA ILE A 65 -0.88 -4.92 -8.82
C ILE A 65 -0.77 -6.27 -9.51
N GLY A 66 0.44 -6.70 -9.89
CA GLY A 66 0.66 -8.03 -10.46
C GLY A 66 0.19 -9.15 -9.52
N GLY A 67 0.60 -9.09 -8.24
CA GLY A 67 0.18 -10.07 -7.24
C GLY A 67 -1.33 -10.05 -6.96
N LEU A 68 -1.93 -8.85 -6.87
CA LEU A 68 -3.37 -8.70 -6.63
C LEU A 68 -4.23 -9.17 -7.81
N ILE A 69 -3.77 -9.02 -9.06
CA ILE A 69 -4.47 -9.54 -10.24
C ILE A 69 -4.50 -11.08 -10.21
N ILE A 70 -3.39 -11.73 -9.84
CA ILE A 70 -3.33 -13.20 -9.73
C ILE A 70 -4.30 -13.69 -8.65
N LEU A 71 -4.31 -13.03 -7.47
CA LEU A 71 -5.26 -13.31 -6.40
C LEU A 71 -6.71 -13.12 -6.87
N PHE A 72 -6.99 -12.05 -7.61
CA PHE A 72 -8.32 -11.78 -8.17
C PHE A 72 -8.80 -12.91 -9.09
N MET A 73 -7.95 -13.37 -10.00
CA MET A 73 -8.29 -14.48 -10.91
C MET A 73 -8.53 -15.79 -10.15
N MET A 74 -7.72 -16.09 -9.13
CA MET A 74 -7.90 -17.27 -8.29
C MET A 74 -9.26 -17.24 -7.60
N PHE A 75 -9.65 -16.13 -6.99
CA PHE A 75 -10.93 -16.02 -6.29
C PHE A 75 -12.15 -15.95 -7.21
N LEU A 76 -12.03 -15.33 -8.39
CA LEU A 76 -13.08 -15.40 -9.42
C LEU A 76 -13.40 -16.84 -9.80
N SER A 77 -12.39 -17.72 -9.89
CA SER A 77 -12.58 -19.13 -10.24
C SER A 77 -13.17 -19.97 -9.10
N LEU A 78 -12.99 -19.55 -7.84
CA LEU A 78 -13.40 -20.30 -6.64
C LEU A 78 -14.78 -19.92 -6.11
N ILE A 79 -15.23 -18.68 -6.32
CA ILE A 79 -16.45 -18.16 -5.71
C ILE A 79 -17.59 -18.24 -6.73
N SER A 80 -18.57 -19.11 -6.46
CA SER A 80 -19.88 -19.04 -7.10
C SER A 80 -20.46 -17.64 -6.89
N ASN A 81 -20.74 -16.88 -7.95
CA ASN A 81 -21.44 -15.57 -7.99
C ASN A 81 -22.27 -15.22 -6.74
N GLN A 82 -21.63 -14.87 -5.62
CA GLN A 82 -22.33 -14.40 -4.44
C GLN A 82 -22.72 -12.97 -4.74
N TYR A 83 -24.03 -12.74 -4.93
CA TYR A 83 -24.56 -11.41 -5.20
C TYR A 83 -24.05 -10.43 -4.16
N MET A 84 -23.33 -9.43 -4.66
CA MET A 84 -22.73 -8.39 -3.87
C MET A 84 -23.88 -7.53 -3.33
N ASN A 85 -24.20 -7.68 -2.04
CA ASN A 85 -25.32 -6.97 -1.43
C ASN A 85 -24.91 -5.50 -1.21
N PHE A 86 -25.06 -4.69 -2.25
CA PHE A 86 -24.67 -3.29 -2.27
C PHE A 86 -25.74 -2.42 -1.60
N ASN A 87 -25.49 -2.02 -0.35
CA ASN A 87 -26.36 -1.09 0.36
C ASN A 87 -25.96 0.36 0.07
N LEU A 88 -26.63 1.00 -0.89
CA LEU A 88 -26.42 2.43 -1.23
C LEU A 88 -26.50 3.35 0.00
N LYS A 89 -27.39 3.07 0.95
CA LYS A 89 -27.51 3.84 2.21
C LYS A 89 -26.20 3.89 3.02
N LYS A 90 -25.45 2.79 3.06
CA LYS A 90 -24.16 2.73 3.78
C LYS A 90 -23.08 3.54 3.06
N ILE A 91 -23.13 3.60 1.73
CA ILE A 91 -22.18 4.39 0.93
C ILE A 91 -22.40 5.89 1.16
N TYR A 92 -23.65 6.37 1.18
CA TYR A 92 -23.92 7.77 1.48
C TYR A 92 -23.46 8.17 2.89
N LEU A 93 -23.62 7.28 3.86
CA LEU A 93 -23.13 7.49 5.23
C LEU A 93 -21.58 7.58 5.26
N MET A 94 -20.89 6.71 4.50
CA MET A 94 -19.44 6.78 4.34
C MET A 94 -18.96 8.11 3.74
N ILE A 95 -19.62 8.55 2.67
CA ILE A 95 -19.27 9.81 2.00
C ILE A 95 -19.47 10.99 2.96
N PHE A 96 -20.58 11.00 3.69
CA PHE A 96 -20.87 12.06 4.66
C PHE A 96 -19.82 12.13 5.77
N ILE A 97 -19.42 11.00 6.35
CA ILE A 97 -18.38 10.94 7.38
C ILE A 97 -17.03 11.43 6.83
N ASN A 98 -16.66 11.03 5.62
CA ASN A 98 -15.41 11.47 5.01
C ASN A 98 -15.39 12.98 4.77
N ILE A 99 -16.51 13.57 4.36
CA ILE A 99 -16.65 15.03 4.19
C ILE A 99 -16.53 15.75 5.54
N LEU A 100 -17.14 15.22 6.59
CA LEU A 100 -16.99 15.79 7.94
C LEU A 100 -15.55 15.73 8.44
N MET A 101 -14.82 14.65 8.17
CA MET A 101 -13.40 14.57 8.53
C MET A 101 -12.55 15.58 7.75
N LEU A 102 -12.85 15.78 6.46
CA LEU A 102 -12.18 16.80 5.64
C LEU A 102 -12.37 18.21 6.21
N THR A 103 -13.56 18.55 6.70
CA THR A 103 -13.79 19.86 7.31
C THR A 103 -13.03 19.97 8.63
N ILE A 104 -13.06 18.94 9.49
CA ILE A 104 -12.29 18.93 10.74
C ILE A 104 -10.80 19.13 10.48
N PHE A 105 -10.19 18.37 9.57
CA PHE A 105 -8.75 18.49 9.28
C PHE A 105 -8.37 19.87 8.71
N LYS A 106 -9.27 20.52 7.95
CA LYS A 106 -9.03 21.86 7.41
C LYS A 106 -9.16 22.95 8.48
N PHE A 107 -10.07 22.79 9.44
CA PHE A 107 -10.37 23.80 10.46
C PHE A 107 -9.59 23.61 11.77
N THR A 108 -9.06 22.43 12.05
CA THR A 108 -8.19 22.24 13.21
C THR A 108 -6.80 22.84 12.95
N PRO A 109 -6.29 23.74 13.81
CA PRO A 109 -4.90 24.21 13.75
C PRO A 109 -3.90 23.14 14.21
N LEU A 110 -4.26 21.84 14.18
CA LEU A 110 -3.34 20.74 14.46
C LEU A 110 -2.18 20.73 13.45
N THR A 111 -2.44 21.14 12.20
CA THR A 111 -1.42 21.21 11.15
C THR A 111 -0.35 22.25 11.45
N ASN A 112 -0.68 23.35 12.14
CA ASN A 112 0.33 24.32 12.57
C ASN A 112 0.99 23.93 13.89
N TYR A 113 0.26 23.34 14.85
CA TYR A 113 0.81 23.02 16.17
C TYR A 113 1.70 21.77 16.18
N LEU A 114 1.29 20.69 15.51
CA LEU A 114 2.12 19.49 15.36
C LEU A 114 3.29 19.74 14.41
N MET A 115 3.10 20.55 13.36
CA MET A 115 4.21 20.91 12.49
C MET A 115 5.17 21.86 13.19
N ASN A 116 4.73 22.84 14.00
CA ASN A 116 5.66 23.66 14.78
C ASN A 116 6.42 22.84 15.83
N ASN A 117 5.78 21.91 16.54
CA ASN A 117 6.49 21.07 17.52
C ASN A 117 7.45 20.07 16.85
N LEU A 118 7.12 19.56 15.66
CA LEU A 118 8.05 18.77 14.85
C LEU A 118 9.17 19.66 14.27
N ILE A 119 8.88 20.90 13.88
CA ILE A 119 9.86 21.88 13.37
C ILE A 119 10.86 22.27 14.47
N ILE A 120 10.43 22.41 15.71
CA ILE A 120 11.29 22.77 16.85
C ILE A 120 12.26 21.62 17.21
N ASN A 121 11.87 20.36 17.01
CA ASN A 121 12.78 19.20 17.08
C ASN A 121 13.57 18.94 15.78
N ASN A 122 13.31 19.70 14.71
CA ASN A 122 13.87 19.51 13.36
C ASN A 122 15.05 20.41 13.01
N PHE A 123 15.74 21.03 13.97
CA PHE A 123 17.06 21.60 13.66
C PHE A 123 18.01 20.56 13.05
N ASN A 124 17.83 19.26 13.36
CA ASN A 124 18.52 18.16 12.66
C ASN A 124 17.92 17.76 11.31
N TRP A 125 16.64 18.04 11.06
CA TRP A 125 15.95 17.65 9.82
C TRP A 125 16.17 18.67 8.69
N LEU A 126 16.33 19.94 9.02
CA LEU A 126 16.72 20.97 8.06
C LEU A 126 18.17 20.77 7.59
N ILE A 127 19.05 20.28 8.46
CA ILE A 127 20.41 19.84 8.10
C ILE A 127 20.36 18.59 7.21
N PHE A 128 19.50 17.62 7.53
CA PHE A 128 19.28 16.45 6.67
C PHE A 128 18.72 16.83 5.29
N MET A 129 17.89 17.88 5.23
CA MET A 129 17.31 18.40 3.99
C MET A 129 18.29 19.26 3.18
N ASN A 130 19.16 20.06 3.80
CA ASN A 130 20.19 20.78 3.05
C ASN A 130 21.25 19.80 2.50
N MET A 131 21.61 18.76 3.27
CA MET A 131 22.42 17.67 2.75
C MET A 131 21.70 16.91 1.63
N SER A 132 20.36 16.76 1.69
CA SER A 132 19.61 16.14 0.60
C SER A 132 19.53 17.05 -0.64
N ILE A 133 19.40 18.36 -0.51
CA ILE A 133 19.29 19.31 -1.63
C ILE A 133 20.62 19.47 -2.39
N GLU A 134 21.76 19.43 -1.70
CA GLU A 134 23.06 19.34 -2.37
C GLU A 134 23.32 17.94 -2.96
N MET A 135 22.81 16.87 -2.33
CA MET A 135 22.86 15.51 -2.88
C MET A 135 21.89 15.27 -4.06
N ILE A 136 20.78 16.00 -4.16
CA ILE A 136 19.74 15.89 -5.20
C ILE A 136 20.28 16.23 -6.59
N LYS A 137 21.37 16.99 -6.69
CA LYS A 137 22.04 17.27 -7.97
C LYS A 137 22.76 16.06 -8.58
N SER A 138 22.90 14.97 -7.84
CA SER A 138 23.43 13.73 -8.38
C SER A 138 22.47 12.58 -8.12
N SER A 139 22.46 11.64 -9.05
CA SER A 139 21.64 10.44 -9.17
C SER A 139 21.80 9.43 -8.01
N TYR A 140 21.83 9.88 -6.76
CA TYR A 140 22.16 9.05 -5.60
C TYR A 140 21.16 7.93 -5.35
N TYR A 141 19.88 8.08 -5.70
CA TYR A 141 18.90 7.01 -5.51
C TYR A 141 18.99 5.90 -6.56
N PHE A 142 19.37 6.22 -7.80
CA PHE A 142 19.73 5.21 -8.82
C PHE A 142 21.03 4.50 -8.41
N ILE A 143 21.98 5.26 -7.88
CA ILE A 143 23.19 4.73 -7.23
C ILE A 143 22.83 3.83 -6.05
N ASN A 144 21.78 4.12 -5.29
CA ASN A 144 21.39 3.33 -4.12
C ASN A 144 20.88 1.92 -4.49
N ILE A 145 20.16 1.77 -5.61
CA ILE A 145 19.79 0.43 -6.13
C ILE A 145 21.08 -0.31 -6.54
N ASN A 146 21.98 0.34 -7.27
CA ASN A 146 23.22 -0.31 -7.68
C ASN A 146 24.13 -0.63 -6.48
N GLN A 147 24.07 0.16 -5.42
CA GLN A 147 24.80 -0.03 -4.19
C GLN A 147 24.34 -1.28 -3.44
N THR A 148 23.08 -1.73 -3.61
CA THR A 148 22.62 -2.99 -3.01
C THR A 148 23.39 -4.21 -3.53
N TYR A 149 23.92 -4.17 -4.76
CA TYR A 149 24.75 -5.25 -5.34
C TYR A 149 26.19 -5.27 -4.82
N LEU A 150 26.62 -4.24 -4.11
CA LEU A 150 27.97 -4.19 -3.53
C LEU A 150 28.05 -4.99 -2.23
N TYR A 151 29.26 -5.35 -1.82
CA TYR A 151 29.50 -5.95 -0.52
C TYR A 151 29.35 -4.89 0.59
N PRO A 152 28.71 -5.17 1.75
CA PRO A 152 28.20 -6.47 2.22
C PRO A 152 26.74 -6.78 1.85
N THR A 153 26.01 -5.83 1.26
CA THR A 153 24.57 -5.96 1.00
C THR A 153 24.21 -7.05 -0.03
N ASN A 154 25.15 -7.46 -0.88
CA ASN A 154 24.96 -8.59 -1.79
C ASN A 154 24.62 -9.91 -1.07
N LEU A 155 25.04 -10.09 0.19
CA LEU A 155 24.63 -11.26 0.98
C LEU A 155 23.11 -11.32 1.14
N ILE A 156 22.45 -10.17 1.30
CA ILE A 156 20.98 -10.07 1.39
C ILE A 156 20.35 -10.53 0.07
N PHE A 157 20.93 -10.17 -1.08
CA PHE A 157 20.45 -10.64 -2.38
C PHE A 157 20.55 -12.15 -2.55
N ILE A 158 21.69 -12.73 -2.17
CA ILE A 158 21.90 -14.18 -2.23
C ILE A 158 20.85 -14.88 -1.35
N PHE A 159 20.59 -14.36 -0.14
CA PHE A 159 19.53 -14.88 0.73
C PHE A 159 18.14 -14.77 0.09
N LEU A 160 17.79 -13.64 -0.54
CA LEU A 160 16.51 -13.45 -1.21
C LEU A 160 16.31 -14.42 -2.38
N MET A 161 17.35 -14.64 -3.21
CA MET A 161 17.30 -15.60 -4.31
C MET A 161 17.08 -17.03 -3.80
N MET A 162 17.81 -17.43 -2.76
CA MET A 162 17.63 -18.76 -2.14
C MET A 162 16.24 -18.91 -1.53
N PHE A 163 15.72 -17.87 -0.89
CA PHE A 163 14.37 -17.88 -0.32
C PHE A 163 13.30 -18.06 -1.40
N LEU A 164 13.38 -17.33 -2.51
CA LEU A 164 12.48 -17.49 -3.66
C LEU A 164 12.54 -18.90 -4.24
N LEU A 165 13.73 -19.49 -4.36
CA LEU A 165 13.92 -20.86 -4.83
C LEU A 165 13.26 -21.89 -3.90
N ILE A 166 13.44 -21.74 -2.59
CA ILE A 166 12.80 -22.60 -1.59
C ILE A 166 11.27 -22.50 -1.69
N ILE A 167 10.73 -21.29 -1.84
CA ILE A 167 9.28 -21.08 -2.02
C ILE A 167 8.76 -21.82 -3.26
N LEU A 168 9.46 -21.74 -4.39
CA LEU A 168 9.04 -22.45 -5.61
C LEU A 168 8.96 -23.96 -5.42
N ILE A 169 9.95 -24.56 -4.75
CA ILE A 169 9.94 -25.99 -4.40
C ILE A 169 8.80 -26.32 -3.44
N LEU A 170 8.53 -25.43 -2.47
CA LEU A 170 7.47 -25.63 -1.49
C LEU A 170 6.07 -25.55 -2.14
N VAL A 171 5.84 -24.55 -3.01
CA VAL A 171 4.58 -24.38 -3.74
C VAL A 171 4.29 -25.59 -4.63
N THR A 172 5.28 -26.08 -5.40
CA THR A 172 5.11 -27.28 -6.23
C THR A 172 4.80 -28.53 -5.39
N LYS A 173 5.43 -28.70 -4.23
CA LYS A 173 5.08 -29.78 -3.29
C LYS A 173 3.65 -29.64 -2.74
N ILE A 174 3.21 -28.44 -2.36
CA ILE A 174 1.82 -28.20 -1.90
C ILE A 174 0.82 -28.58 -3.00
N CYS A 175 1.09 -28.19 -4.24
CA CYS A 175 0.20 -28.51 -5.37
C CYS A 175 0.08 -30.03 -5.60
N LEU A 176 1.16 -30.81 -5.40
CA LEU A 176 1.14 -32.26 -5.58
C LEU A 176 0.38 -33.00 -4.47
N ILE A 177 0.37 -32.47 -3.24
CA ILE A 177 -0.30 -33.09 -2.07
C ILE A 177 -1.83 -32.96 -2.17
N ASN A 178 -2.34 -31.92 -2.85
CA ASN A 178 -3.77 -31.58 -2.90
C ASN A 178 -4.51 -32.09 -4.16
N SER A 179 -4.18 -33.29 -4.67
CA SER A 179 -4.86 -33.88 -5.83
C SER A 179 -6.27 -34.42 -5.53
N LYS A 180 -6.71 -34.44 -4.26
CA LYS A 180 -8.11 -34.69 -3.91
C LYS A 180 -8.93 -33.41 -4.08
N PRO A 181 -10.07 -33.44 -4.81
CA PRO A 181 -10.92 -32.26 -4.94
C PRO A 181 -11.41 -31.83 -3.55
N LEU A 182 -11.17 -30.55 -3.18
CA LEU A 182 -11.69 -29.95 -1.93
C LEU A 182 -13.23 -30.01 -1.85
N ARG A 183 -13.90 -30.24 -2.98
CA ARG A 183 -15.33 -30.53 -3.04
C ARG A 183 -15.53 -32.03 -3.20
N SER A 184 -15.93 -32.72 -2.13
CA SER A 184 -16.62 -33.99 -2.28
C SER A 184 -17.90 -33.70 -3.06
N ILE A 185 -17.95 -34.09 -4.32
CA ILE A 185 -19.22 -34.22 -5.03
C ILE A 185 -19.90 -35.40 -4.35
N LYS A 186 -20.75 -35.11 -3.35
CA LYS A 186 -21.69 -36.09 -2.84
C LYS A 186 -22.59 -36.46 -4.02
N LYS A 187 -22.42 -37.68 -4.52
CA LYS A 187 -23.38 -38.30 -5.44
C LYS A 187 -24.71 -38.46 -4.72
#